data_AF-A0A973CKT6-F1
#
_entry.id   AF-A0A973CKT6-F1
#
_cell.length_a   1.000
_cell.length_b   1.000
_cell.length_c   1.000
_cell.angle_alpha   90.00
_cell.angle_beta   90.00
_cell.angle_gamma   90.00
#
_symmetry.space_group_name_H-M   'P 1'
#
loop_
_entity.id
_entity.type
_entity.pdbx_description
1 polymer ?
#
loop_
_entity_poly.entity_id
_entity_poly.type
_entity_poly.pdbx_seq_one_letter_code
_entity_poly.pdbx_strand_id
1 'polypeptide(L)'
;MQKFIYILLFIVLGALYGQESDLTESELAESELAESEVTESELSEEVPEGLFKASRDKLMEQDLTVYIEWIVEGESIALFISAAAVLLVLLGSAAISSTIAESKLRGPRIHFVAGLLLPVAYPIFAFSVLKPPVDHVEEVDENGLRVTGPPPSAGGDKMKIGQSDESGFISEETMETKTNVYNQIYFQTAMYDGSGNHRGPFMMVIEGNEVRFERISQADSDFVVIETINSTGKQQTLRIPYPKIDSVKEI
;
A
#
# COMPACT_ATOMS: atom_id res chain seq x y z
N MET A 1 32.13 6.14 -0.88
CA MET A 1 30.87 5.50 -1.29
C MET A 1 30.80 4.03 -0.86
N GLN A 2 31.80 3.20 -1.18
CA GLN A 2 31.87 1.78 -0.81
C GLN A 2 31.67 1.50 0.70
N LYS A 3 32.32 2.28 1.58
CA LYS A 3 32.16 2.15 3.05
C LYS A 3 30.72 2.39 3.54
N PHE A 4 29.95 3.23 2.84
CA PHE A 4 28.58 3.56 3.23
C PHE A 4 27.62 2.42 2.86
N ILE A 5 27.89 1.74 1.74
CA ILE A 5 27.16 0.55 1.30
C ILE A 5 27.38 -0.60 2.30
N TYR A 6 28.62 -0.82 2.76
CA TYR A 6 28.91 -1.84 3.78
C TYR A 6 28.19 -1.58 5.11
N ILE A 7 28.10 -0.32 5.55
CA ILE A 7 27.39 0.03 6.79
C ILE A 7 25.89 -0.24 6.65
N LEU A 8 25.28 0.12 5.52
CA LEU A 8 23.85 -0.11 5.28
C LEU A 8 23.53 -1.60 5.11
N LEU A 9 24.42 -2.36 4.46
CA LEU A 9 24.35 -3.81 4.37
C LEU A 9 24.47 -4.48 5.74
N PHE A 10 25.38 -4.00 6.60
CA PHE A 10 25.58 -4.54 7.95
C PHE A 10 24.37 -4.28 8.87
N ILE A 11 23.69 -3.15 8.73
CA ILE A 11 22.46 -2.84 9.47
C ILE A 11 21.31 -3.73 9.03
N VAL A 12 21.15 -3.95 7.72
CA VAL A 12 20.09 -4.81 7.16
C VAL A 12 20.35 -6.29 7.51
N LEU A 13 21.59 -6.75 7.37
CA LEU A 13 21.99 -8.11 7.76
C LEU A 13 21.86 -8.32 9.27
N GLY A 14 22.25 -7.35 10.10
CA GLY A 14 22.08 -7.44 11.55
C GLY A 14 20.62 -7.48 11.99
N ALA A 15 19.73 -6.79 11.27
CA ALA A 15 18.29 -6.85 11.53
C ALA A 15 17.65 -8.18 11.08
N LEU A 16 18.18 -8.82 10.04
CA LEU A 16 17.69 -10.09 9.52
C LEU A 16 18.27 -11.31 10.27
N TYR A 17 19.53 -11.26 10.67
CA TYR A 17 20.21 -12.34 11.41
C TYR A 17 20.12 -12.21 12.94
N GLY A 18 19.70 -11.05 13.46
CA GLY A 18 19.50 -10.84 14.89
C GLY A 18 18.34 -11.63 15.52
N GLN A 19 17.68 -12.53 14.78
CA GLN A 19 16.53 -13.29 15.26
C GLN A 19 16.77 -14.80 15.42
N GLU A 20 17.92 -15.36 15.04
CA GLU A 20 18.19 -16.80 15.18
C GLU A 20 19.63 -17.07 15.62
N SER A 21 19.86 -17.13 16.93
CA SER A 21 20.98 -17.90 17.49
C SER A 21 20.67 -18.33 18.93
N ASP A 22 19.60 -19.11 19.09
CA ASP A 22 19.43 -20.02 20.24
C ASP A 22 19.63 -21.49 19.80
N LEU A 23 20.17 -21.72 18.60
CA LEU A 23 20.46 -23.06 18.10
C LEU A 23 21.83 -23.52 18.57
N THR A 24 21.77 -24.25 19.68
CA THR A 24 22.41 -25.55 19.93
C THR A 24 23.94 -25.58 20.00
N GLU A 25 24.46 -25.30 21.21
CA GLU A 25 25.73 -25.85 21.72
C GLU A 25 25.79 -27.40 21.70
N SER A 26 24.71 -28.10 21.34
CA SER A 26 24.64 -29.57 21.40
C SER A 26 25.34 -30.31 20.24
N GLU A 27 25.63 -29.66 19.11
CA GLU A 27 26.33 -30.33 17.98
C GLU A 27 27.86 -30.20 18.06
N LEU A 28 28.41 -29.27 18.86
CA LEU A 28 29.87 -29.13 18.98
C LEU A 28 30.50 -30.19 19.90
N ALA A 29 29.70 -30.86 20.74
CA ALA A 29 30.17 -31.87 21.69
C ALA A 29 30.36 -33.28 21.09
N GLU A 30 29.83 -33.56 19.89
CA GLU A 30 29.93 -34.89 19.27
C GLU A 30 31.11 -35.05 18.28
N SER A 31 31.77 -33.96 17.86
CA SER A 31 32.92 -34.05 16.92
C SER A 31 34.28 -34.26 17.59
N GLU A 32 34.42 -34.00 18.90
CA GLU A 32 35.70 -34.18 19.63
C GLU A 32 36.00 -35.64 20.06
N LEU A 33 35.08 -36.59 19.86
CA LEU A 33 35.24 -37.98 20.31
C LEU A 33 35.70 -38.97 19.23
N ALA A 34 35.99 -38.53 18.01
CA ALA A 34 36.32 -39.42 16.88
C ALA A 34 37.81 -39.42 16.44
N GLU A 35 38.71 -38.66 17.08
CA GLU A 35 40.10 -38.50 16.64
C GLU A 35 41.18 -39.20 17.51
N SER A 36 40.85 -40.18 18.35
CA SER A 36 41.87 -40.97 19.06
C SER A 36 41.77 -42.47 18.78
N GLU A 37 42.45 -42.93 17.73
CA GLU A 37 43.21 -44.20 17.67
C GLU A 37 43.54 -44.51 16.20
N VAL A 38 44.53 -43.79 15.64
CA VAL A 38 45.27 -44.31 14.49
C VAL A 38 46.69 -44.56 14.98
N THR A 39 46.98 -45.84 15.14
CA THR A 39 48.20 -46.42 15.65
C THR A 39 49.36 -46.14 14.68
N GLU A 40 50.34 -45.35 15.12
CA GLU A 40 51.63 -45.18 14.47
C GLU A 40 52.46 -46.47 14.62
N SER A 41 52.21 -47.46 13.78
CA SER A 41 53.20 -48.51 13.55
C SER A 41 53.06 -49.06 12.14
N GLU A 42 54.16 -48.99 11.40
CA GLU A 42 54.35 -49.53 10.05
C GLU A 42 53.98 -48.61 8.89
N LEU A 43 54.87 -47.68 8.53
CA LEU A 43 55.25 -47.47 7.11
C LEU A 43 56.50 -46.59 6.99
N SER A 44 57.68 -47.20 7.15
CA SER A 44 58.96 -46.62 6.72
C SER A 44 59.26 -47.12 5.31
N GLU A 45 58.44 -46.71 4.34
CA GLU A 45 58.72 -46.92 2.92
C GLU A 45 59.10 -45.56 2.34
N GLU A 46 60.35 -45.40 1.88
CA GLU A 46 60.88 -44.15 1.34
C GLU A 46 60.10 -43.75 0.08
N VAL A 47 59.05 -42.94 0.25
CA VAL A 47 58.33 -42.36 -0.89
C VAL A 47 59.21 -41.29 -1.53
N PRO A 48 59.48 -41.35 -2.84
CA PRO A 48 60.36 -40.41 -3.51
C PRO A 48 59.81 -38.98 -3.42
N GLU A 49 60.59 -38.07 -2.81
CA GLU A 49 60.23 -36.67 -2.52
C GLU A 49 59.68 -35.88 -3.74
N GLY A 50 60.01 -36.31 -4.96
CA GLY A 50 59.56 -35.67 -6.19
C GLY A 50 58.08 -35.88 -6.51
N LEU A 51 57.46 -36.99 -6.08
CA LEU A 51 56.09 -37.34 -6.45
C LEU A 51 55.07 -36.57 -5.60
N PHE A 52 55.42 -36.31 -4.34
CA PHE A 52 54.60 -35.50 -3.43
C PHE A 52 54.52 -34.03 -3.84
N LYS A 53 55.60 -33.47 -4.37
CA LYS A 53 55.63 -32.06 -4.77
C LYS A 53 54.70 -31.78 -5.96
N ALA A 54 54.72 -32.65 -6.98
CA ALA A 54 53.86 -32.53 -8.15
C ALA A 54 52.36 -32.72 -7.83
N SER A 55 52.02 -33.64 -6.93
CA SER A 55 50.63 -33.82 -6.48
C SER A 55 50.14 -32.65 -5.62
N ARG A 56 50.98 -32.13 -4.72
CA ARG A 56 50.64 -31.01 -3.86
C ARG A 56 50.40 -29.72 -4.64
N ASP A 57 51.24 -29.45 -5.64
CA ASP A 57 51.13 -28.23 -6.44
C ASP A 57 49.86 -28.26 -7.32
N LYS A 58 49.45 -29.44 -7.83
CA LYS A 58 48.16 -29.62 -8.52
C LYS A 58 46.94 -29.50 -7.60
N LEU A 59 47.01 -30.03 -6.37
CA LEU A 59 45.95 -29.91 -5.38
C LEU A 59 45.73 -28.44 -4.97
N MET A 60 46.82 -27.70 -4.75
CA MET A 60 46.76 -26.27 -4.44
C MET A 60 46.17 -25.42 -5.56
N GLU A 61 46.42 -25.77 -6.82
CA GLU A 61 45.89 -25.05 -7.98
C GLU A 61 44.38 -25.30 -8.17
N GLN A 62 43.92 -26.52 -7.88
CA GLN A 62 42.50 -26.88 -7.97
C GLN A 62 41.66 -26.22 -6.87
N ASP A 63 42.16 -26.15 -5.65
CA ASP A 63 41.48 -25.49 -4.52
C ASP A 63 41.37 -23.97 -4.71
N LEU A 64 42.36 -23.32 -5.32
CA LEU A 64 42.32 -21.87 -5.56
C LEU A 64 41.25 -21.47 -6.57
N THR A 65 40.99 -22.32 -7.58
CA THR A 65 40.05 -22.00 -8.66
C THR A 65 38.62 -22.01 -8.13
N VAL A 66 38.28 -22.99 -7.29
CA VAL A 66 36.98 -23.10 -6.61
C VAL A 66 36.75 -21.92 -5.67
N TYR A 67 37.79 -21.47 -4.95
CA TYR A 67 37.68 -20.34 -4.03
C TYR A 67 37.43 -19.00 -4.76
N ILE A 68 38.06 -18.79 -5.92
CA ILE A 68 37.84 -17.59 -6.74
C ILE A 68 36.43 -17.58 -7.33
N GLU A 69 35.93 -18.72 -7.81
CA GLU A 69 34.56 -18.84 -8.34
C GLU A 69 33.52 -18.54 -7.26
N TRP A 70 33.72 -19.05 -6.05
CA TRP A 70 32.86 -18.77 -4.89
C TRP A 70 32.87 -17.29 -4.47
N ILE A 71 34.03 -16.62 -4.53
CA ILE A 71 34.14 -15.18 -4.25
C ILE A 71 33.40 -14.35 -5.31
N VAL A 72 33.54 -14.69 -6.59
CA VAL A 72 32.88 -14.00 -7.71
C VAL A 72 31.35 -14.20 -7.66
N GLU A 73 30.90 -15.40 -7.29
CA GLU A 73 29.48 -15.69 -7.05
C GLU A 73 28.95 -14.92 -5.83
N GLY A 74 29.72 -14.85 -4.75
CA GLY A 74 29.37 -14.14 -3.53
C GLY A 74 29.18 -12.63 -3.73
N GLU A 75 30.04 -11.97 -4.52
CA GLU A 75 29.88 -10.54 -4.84
C GLU A 75 28.61 -10.26 -5.64
N SER A 76 28.25 -11.15 -6.56
CA SER A 76 27.05 -11.03 -7.39
C SER A 76 25.77 -11.14 -6.55
N ILE A 77 25.76 -12.06 -5.58
CA ILE A 77 24.65 -12.24 -4.64
C ILE A 77 24.48 -11.01 -3.74
N ALA A 78 25.58 -10.48 -3.18
CA ALA A 78 25.54 -9.28 -2.34
C ALA A 78 25.01 -8.06 -3.11
N LEU A 79 25.43 -7.89 -4.37
CA LEU A 79 24.89 -6.84 -5.24
C LEU A 79 23.39 -7.01 -5.48
N PHE A 80 22.93 -8.23 -5.78
CA PHE A 80 21.51 -8.52 -5.97
C PHE A 80 20.67 -8.20 -4.72
N ILE A 81 21.12 -8.66 -3.53
CA ILE A 81 20.45 -8.38 -2.26
C ILE A 81 20.39 -6.88 -2.00
N SER A 82 21.51 -6.16 -2.21
CA SER A 82 21.55 -4.71 -2.02
C SER A 82 20.60 -3.97 -2.96
N ALA A 83 20.53 -4.38 -4.23
CA ALA A 83 19.61 -3.80 -5.21
C ALA A 83 18.15 -4.06 -4.84
N ALA A 84 17.82 -5.28 -4.40
CA ALA A 84 16.48 -5.64 -3.95
C ALA A 84 16.06 -4.82 -2.71
N ALA A 85 16.97 -4.65 -1.74
CA ALA A 85 16.73 -3.83 -0.56
C ALA A 85 16.46 -2.36 -0.91
N VAL A 86 17.27 -1.78 -1.81
CA VAL A 86 17.06 -0.40 -2.29
C VAL A 86 15.71 -0.26 -3.00
N LEU A 87 15.35 -1.21 -3.87
CA LEU A 87 14.07 -1.22 -4.57
C LEU A 87 12.88 -1.30 -3.60
N LEU A 88 12.97 -2.14 -2.58
CA LEU A 88 11.94 -2.27 -1.54
C LEU A 88 11.74 -0.95 -0.77
N VAL A 89 12.83 -0.27 -0.42
CA VAL A 89 12.74 1.04 0.27
C VAL A 89 12.08 2.09 -0.62
N LEU A 90 12.41 2.12 -1.92
CA LEU A 90 11.82 3.05 -2.88
C LEU A 90 10.32 2.80 -3.06
N LEU A 91 9.93 1.56 -3.34
CA LEU A 91 8.53 1.19 -3.54
C LEU A 91 7.70 1.33 -2.26
N GLY A 92 8.25 0.93 -1.11
CA GLY A 92 7.61 1.08 0.19
C GLY A 92 7.36 2.54 0.54
N SER A 93 8.35 3.41 0.31
CA SER A 93 8.19 4.86 0.52
C SER A 93 7.11 5.47 -0.36
N ALA A 94 7.08 5.11 -1.66
CA ALA A 94 6.06 5.57 -2.59
C ALA A 94 4.65 5.12 -2.20
N ALA A 95 4.50 3.84 -1.81
CA ALA A 95 3.23 3.28 -1.36
C ALA A 95 2.70 3.96 -0.09
N ILE A 96 3.54 4.07 0.96
CA ILE A 96 3.17 4.73 2.22
C ILE A 96 2.74 6.18 1.98
N SER A 97 3.49 6.90 1.15
CA SER A 97 3.18 8.29 0.80
C SER A 97 1.83 8.43 0.08
N SER A 98 1.54 7.51 -0.84
CA SER A 98 0.26 7.45 -1.53
C SER A 98 -0.90 7.19 -0.57
N THR A 99 -0.75 6.23 0.37
CA THR A 99 -1.76 5.92 1.39
C THR A 99 -2.01 7.10 2.34
N ILE A 100 -0.97 7.82 2.75
CA ILE A 100 -1.11 9.03 3.57
C ILE A 100 -1.87 10.13 2.81
N ALA A 101 -1.66 10.26 1.50
CA ALA A 101 -2.36 11.24 0.68
C ALA A 101 -3.84 10.88 0.49
N GLU A 102 -4.12 9.61 0.24
CA GLU A 102 -5.48 9.08 0.06
C GLU A 102 -6.32 9.24 1.33
N SER A 103 -5.76 8.90 2.49
CA SER A 103 -6.44 9.10 3.80
C SER A 103 -6.71 10.58 4.11
N LYS A 104 -6.05 11.51 3.39
CA LYS A 104 -6.24 12.96 3.51
C LYS A 104 -6.97 13.57 2.32
N LEU A 105 -7.65 12.74 1.51
CA LEU A 105 -8.44 13.13 0.35
C LEU A 105 -7.66 13.95 -0.69
N ARG A 106 -6.35 13.70 -0.84
CA ARG A 106 -5.50 14.32 -1.86
C ARG A 106 -5.20 13.35 -3.00
N GLY A 107 -4.87 13.88 -4.17
CA GLY A 107 -4.53 13.08 -5.35
C GLY A 107 -3.33 12.15 -5.09
N PRO A 108 -3.51 10.81 -5.02
CA PRO A 108 -2.49 9.88 -4.54
C PRO A 108 -1.25 9.79 -5.46
N ARG A 109 -1.44 10.03 -6.76
CA ARG A 109 -0.39 9.85 -7.78
C ARG A 109 0.82 10.76 -7.59
N ILE A 110 0.61 12.03 -7.24
CA ILE A 110 1.70 12.99 -7.04
C ILE A 110 2.51 12.60 -5.81
N HIS A 111 1.84 12.18 -4.75
CA HIS A 111 2.47 11.75 -3.50
C HIS A 111 3.23 10.43 -3.66
N PHE A 112 2.76 9.52 -4.52
CA PHE A 112 3.50 8.31 -4.89
C PHE A 112 4.83 8.65 -5.58
N VAL A 113 4.81 9.51 -6.62
CA VAL A 113 6.01 9.91 -7.37
C VAL A 113 6.99 10.66 -6.45
N ALA A 114 6.49 11.55 -5.59
CA ALA A 114 7.33 12.26 -4.62
C ALA A 114 7.95 11.30 -3.59
N GLY A 115 7.20 10.30 -3.11
CA GLY A 115 7.69 9.26 -2.21
C GLY A 115 8.76 8.36 -2.84
N LEU A 116 8.71 8.18 -4.17
CA LEU A 116 9.73 7.46 -4.94
C LEU A 116 11.01 8.28 -5.14
N LEU A 117 10.88 9.59 -5.41
CA LEU A 117 12.03 10.49 -5.62
C LEU A 117 12.78 10.84 -4.33
N LEU A 118 12.06 10.89 -3.21
CA LEU A 118 12.58 11.24 -1.89
C LEU A 118 12.24 10.15 -0.88
N PRO A 119 12.87 8.97 -0.99
CA PRO A 119 12.62 7.86 -0.09
C PRO A 119 12.86 8.25 1.37
N VAL A 120 11.99 7.79 2.27
CA VAL A 120 12.02 8.05 3.73
C VAL A 120 11.70 9.51 4.12
N ALA A 121 12.37 10.49 3.54
CA ALA A 121 12.19 11.91 3.87
C ALA A 121 10.77 12.41 3.55
N TYR A 122 10.24 12.03 2.38
CA TYR A 122 8.92 12.48 1.96
C TYR A 122 7.75 11.88 2.76
N PRO A 123 7.69 10.56 3.05
CA PRO A 123 6.67 10.00 3.94
C PRO A 123 6.57 10.73 5.28
N ILE A 124 7.73 11.04 5.90
CA ILE A 124 7.80 11.78 7.16
C ILE A 124 7.23 13.20 7.00
N PHE A 125 7.65 13.91 5.94
CA PHE A 125 7.13 15.24 5.63
C PHE A 125 5.62 15.23 5.37
N ALA A 126 5.12 14.30 4.56
CA ALA A 126 3.71 14.16 4.23
C ALA A 126 2.87 13.83 5.47
N PHE A 127 3.40 13.03 6.39
CA PHE A 127 2.74 12.73 7.65
C PHE A 127 2.57 13.99 8.50
N SER A 128 3.62 14.81 8.65
CA SER A 128 3.62 16.01 9.50
C SER A 128 2.87 17.21 8.91
N VAL A 129 2.96 17.42 7.60
CA VAL A 129 2.45 18.66 6.96
C VAL A 129 1.01 18.54 6.51
N LEU A 130 0.61 17.36 6.01
CA LEU A 130 -0.75 17.18 5.57
C LEU A 130 -1.63 17.09 6.82
N LYS A 131 -2.53 18.04 7.02
CA LYS A 131 -3.53 17.92 8.10
C LYS A 131 -4.59 16.89 7.67
N PRO A 132 -5.11 16.06 8.58
CA PRO A 132 -6.32 15.32 8.26
C PRO A 132 -7.40 16.32 7.82
N PRO A 133 -8.29 15.92 6.89
CA PRO A 133 -9.51 16.70 6.70
C PRO A 133 -10.11 16.92 8.07
N VAL A 134 -10.39 18.19 8.41
CA VAL A 134 -11.15 18.49 9.62
C VAL A 134 -12.52 17.93 9.30
N ASP A 135 -12.79 16.71 9.75
CA ASP A 135 -14.15 16.26 9.93
C ASP A 135 -14.75 17.35 10.81
N HIS A 136 -15.59 18.19 10.20
CA HIS A 136 -16.44 19.10 10.96
C HIS A 136 -17.41 18.22 11.73
N VAL A 137 -16.90 17.60 12.80
CA VAL A 137 -17.69 17.20 13.95
C VAL A 137 -18.21 18.53 14.43
N GLU A 138 -19.44 18.86 14.00
CA GLU A 138 -20.21 19.89 14.68
C GLU A 138 -20.26 19.43 16.14
N GLU A 139 -19.42 20.01 16.99
CA GLU A 139 -19.67 20.02 18.42
C GLU A 139 -21.01 20.74 18.57
N VAL A 140 -22.06 19.95 18.74
CA VAL A 140 -23.37 20.43 19.18
C VAL A 140 -23.11 21.01 20.56
N ASP A 141 -23.11 22.34 20.68
CA ASP A 141 -23.08 22.97 21.99
C ASP A 141 -24.28 22.46 22.81
N GLU A 142 -24.18 22.47 24.14
CA GLU A 142 -25.27 22.00 25.02
C GLU A 142 -26.61 22.75 24.80
N ASN A 143 -26.62 23.80 23.97
CA ASN A 143 -27.76 24.65 23.65
C ASN A 143 -28.32 24.45 22.22
N GLY A 144 -27.75 23.55 21.42
CA GLY A 144 -28.21 23.24 20.06
C GLY A 144 -28.07 24.36 19.03
N LEU A 145 -27.19 25.35 19.22
CA LEU A 145 -27.06 26.51 18.33
C LEU A 145 -25.80 26.41 17.45
N ARG A 146 -26.00 26.12 16.16
CA ARG A 146 -24.93 26.08 15.14
C ARG A 146 -24.33 27.48 14.93
N VAL A 147 -23.09 27.69 15.38
CA VAL A 147 -22.31 28.90 15.07
C VAL A 147 -21.59 28.69 13.74
N THR A 148 -22.11 29.32 12.68
CA THR A 148 -21.57 29.29 11.33
C THR A 148 -20.28 30.12 11.22
N GLY A 149 -19.13 29.46 11.33
CA GLY A 149 -17.84 30.05 10.96
C GLY A 149 -17.56 29.93 9.45
N PRO A 150 -16.86 30.89 8.82
CA PRO A 150 -16.59 30.85 7.38
C PRO A 150 -15.60 29.71 7.02
N PRO A 151 -15.85 28.93 5.96
CA PRO A 151 -14.97 27.83 5.57
C PRO A 151 -13.65 28.32 4.93
N PRO A 152 -12.53 27.65 5.22
CA PRO A 152 -11.22 27.93 4.63
C PRO A 152 -11.13 27.44 3.18
N SER A 153 -10.59 28.31 2.33
CA SER A 153 -10.40 28.10 0.90
C SER A 153 -9.18 27.21 0.60
N ALA A 154 -9.32 26.28 -0.37
CA ALA A 154 -8.32 25.69 -1.30
C ALA A 154 -8.59 24.18 -1.48
N GLY A 155 -9.17 23.71 -2.59
CA GLY A 155 -8.53 23.53 -3.92
C GLY A 155 -8.12 22.06 -4.07
N GLY A 156 -8.53 21.25 -5.05
CA GLY A 156 -9.10 21.47 -6.37
C GLY A 156 -8.29 20.61 -7.35
N ASP A 157 -8.80 19.44 -7.75
CA ASP A 157 -8.25 18.72 -8.91
C ASP A 157 -9.36 17.96 -9.65
N LYS A 158 -9.73 18.46 -10.83
CA LYS A 158 -10.80 17.93 -11.70
C LYS A 158 -10.20 16.91 -12.66
N MET A 159 -10.44 15.62 -12.43
CA MET A 159 -10.03 14.57 -13.36
C MET A 159 -11.14 14.32 -14.39
N LYS A 160 -10.86 14.68 -15.66
CA LYS A 160 -11.72 14.36 -16.82
C LYS A 160 -11.62 12.87 -17.13
N ILE A 161 -12.74 12.14 -17.05
CA ILE A 161 -12.86 10.75 -17.52
C ILE A 161 -13.38 10.79 -18.96
N GLY A 162 -12.65 10.12 -19.85
CA GLY A 162 -12.88 10.08 -21.28
C GLY A 162 -14.03 9.16 -21.68
N GLN A 163 -14.75 9.61 -22.70
CA GLN A 163 -15.69 8.84 -23.50
C GLN A 163 -14.96 7.77 -24.30
N SER A 164 -15.49 6.55 -24.28
CA SER A 164 -15.27 5.56 -25.34
C SER A 164 -16.64 5.08 -25.81
N ASP A 165 -16.99 5.51 -27.01
CA ASP A 165 -18.12 5.04 -27.80
C ASP A 165 -17.82 3.64 -28.33
N GLU A 166 -18.70 2.67 -28.07
CA GLU A 166 -18.79 1.50 -28.94
C GLU A 166 -20.23 1.00 -29.06
N SER A 167 -20.69 1.04 -30.30
CA SER A 167 -22.03 0.75 -30.80
C SER A 167 -22.26 -0.74 -31.03
N GLY A 168 -23.43 -1.26 -30.67
CA GLY A 168 -23.85 -2.62 -31.05
C GLY A 168 -25.35 -2.89 -30.92
N PHE A 169 -26.03 -2.92 -32.07
CA PHE A 169 -27.23 -3.71 -32.43
C PHE A 169 -28.51 -3.63 -31.56
N ILE A 170 -29.54 -3.00 -32.12
CA ILE A 170 -30.90 -2.89 -31.57
C ILE A 170 -31.76 -4.01 -32.15
N SER A 171 -32.27 -4.90 -31.28
CA SER A 171 -33.43 -5.74 -31.55
C SER A 171 -34.69 -5.03 -31.06
N GLU A 172 -35.59 -4.75 -32.02
CA GLU A 172 -36.81 -3.95 -31.90
C GLU A 172 -37.96 -4.76 -31.26
N GLU A 173 -37.82 -5.04 -29.97
CA GLU A 173 -38.93 -5.41 -29.07
C GLU A 173 -38.55 -5.01 -27.64
N THR A 174 -38.33 -3.71 -27.44
CA THR A 174 -37.84 -3.16 -26.17
C THR A 174 -39.02 -2.55 -25.44
N MET A 175 -39.54 -3.27 -24.43
CA MET A 175 -40.21 -2.62 -23.29
C MET A 175 -39.38 -1.39 -22.93
N GLU A 176 -40.02 -0.24 -22.73
CA GLU A 176 -39.37 0.97 -22.22
C GLU A 176 -38.67 0.64 -20.90
N THR A 177 -37.44 0.14 -21.01
CA THR A 177 -36.51 -0.03 -19.91
C THR A 177 -36.10 1.39 -19.63
N LYS A 178 -36.88 2.06 -18.79
CA LYS A 178 -36.58 3.35 -18.19
C LYS A 178 -35.15 3.24 -17.68
N THR A 179 -34.19 3.67 -18.50
CA THR A 179 -32.77 3.54 -18.19
C THR A 179 -32.57 4.28 -16.90
N ASN A 180 -32.26 3.55 -15.83
CA ASN A 180 -32.19 4.14 -14.51
C ASN A 180 -31.02 5.13 -14.50
N VAL A 181 -31.34 6.41 -14.59
CA VAL A 181 -30.36 7.51 -14.64
C VAL A 181 -29.64 7.63 -13.29
N TYR A 182 -30.23 7.09 -12.23
CA TYR A 182 -29.72 7.17 -10.88
C TYR A 182 -28.73 6.03 -10.62
N ASN A 183 -27.45 6.40 -10.47
CA ASN A 183 -26.35 5.48 -10.16
C ASN A 183 -25.36 6.15 -9.20
N GLN A 184 -24.31 5.42 -8.83
CA GLN A 184 -23.26 5.89 -7.92
C GLN A 184 -22.65 7.24 -8.36
N ILE A 185 -22.34 7.37 -9.65
CA ILE A 185 -21.68 8.57 -10.21
C ILE A 185 -22.58 9.79 -10.08
N TYR A 186 -23.88 9.64 -10.37
CA TYR A 186 -24.87 10.70 -10.20
C TYR A 186 -24.89 11.20 -8.75
N PHE A 187 -25.03 10.29 -7.78
CA PHE A 187 -25.13 10.68 -6.37
C PHE A 187 -23.82 11.17 -5.77
N GLN A 188 -22.66 10.66 -6.18
CA GLN A 188 -21.36 11.21 -5.77
C GLN A 188 -21.20 12.66 -6.24
N THR A 189 -21.64 12.96 -7.46
CA THR A 189 -21.60 14.33 -8.01
C THR A 189 -22.67 15.23 -7.36
N ALA A 190 -23.81 14.66 -6.98
CA ALA A 190 -24.87 15.38 -6.28
C ALA A 190 -24.59 15.58 -4.78
N MET A 191 -23.67 14.82 -4.18
CA MET A 191 -23.38 14.85 -2.75
C MET A 191 -22.70 16.15 -2.32
N TYR A 192 -21.83 16.70 -3.16
CA TYR A 192 -21.01 17.87 -2.84
C TYR A 192 -21.24 19.00 -3.85
N ASP A 193 -21.21 20.23 -3.36
CA ASP A 193 -21.20 21.42 -4.20
C ASP A 193 -19.79 21.69 -4.76
N GLY A 194 -19.65 22.72 -5.59
CA GLY A 194 -18.34 23.13 -6.11
C GLY A 194 -17.35 23.60 -5.03
N SER A 195 -17.81 23.79 -3.79
CA SER A 195 -17.03 24.21 -2.62
C SER A 195 -16.68 23.03 -1.70
N GLY A 196 -17.16 21.82 -1.97
CA GLY A 196 -16.96 20.64 -1.13
C GLY A 196 -17.93 20.53 0.05
N ASN A 197 -18.95 21.39 0.15
CA ASN A 197 -20.00 21.26 1.15
C ASN A 197 -21.04 20.24 0.69
N HIS A 198 -21.68 19.56 1.63
CA HIS A 198 -22.81 18.70 1.30
C HIS A 198 -23.95 19.52 0.69
N ARG A 199 -24.47 19.06 -0.45
CA ARG A 199 -25.68 19.62 -1.07
C ARG A 199 -26.93 19.09 -0.40
N GLY A 200 -28.04 19.79 -0.64
CA GLY A 200 -29.35 19.53 -0.08
C GLY A 200 -29.96 20.79 0.55
N PRO A 201 -31.21 20.71 1.01
CA PRO A 201 -32.04 19.51 1.12
C PRO A 201 -32.56 18.99 -0.24
N PHE A 202 -33.01 17.74 -0.26
CA PHE A 202 -33.51 17.08 -1.46
C PHE A 202 -34.91 16.49 -1.25
N MET A 203 -35.63 16.32 -2.35
CA MET A 203 -36.83 15.50 -2.45
C MET A 203 -36.55 14.33 -3.39
N MET A 204 -36.82 13.11 -2.93
CA MET A 204 -36.74 11.89 -3.75
C MET A 204 -38.09 11.19 -3.77
N VAL A 205 -38.50 10.69 -4.93
CA VAL A 205 -39.67 9.82 -5.07
C VAL A 205 -39.18 8.38 -5.13
N ILE A 206 -39.63 7.54 -4.19
CA ILE A 206 -39.24 6.14 -4.04
C ILE A 206 -40.49 5.28 -4.14
N GLU A 207 -40.61 4.48 -5.20
CA GLU A 207 -41.78 3.64 -5.47
C GLU A 207 -43.09 4.44 -5.33
N GLY A 208 -43.10 5.67 -5.88
CA GLY A 208 -44.23 6.61 -5.79
C GLY A 208 -44.38 7.40 -4.50
N ASN A 209 -43.54 7.19 -3.47
CA ASN A 209 -43.60 7.93 -2.21
C ASN A 209 -42.58 9.06 -2.16
N GLU A 210 -43.01 10.27 -1.83
CA GLU A 210 -42.10 11.41 -1.64
C GLU A 210 -41.39 11.34 -0.29
N VAL A 211 -40.06 11.40 -0.31
CA VAL A 211 -39.20 11.41 0.87
C VAL A 211 -38.30 12.64 0.80
N ARG A 212 -38.43 13.51 1.81
CA ARG A 212 -37.51 14.63 2.03
C ARG A 212 -36.31 14.16 2.86
N PHE A 213 -35.11 14.56 2.47
CA PHE A 213 -33.89 14.26 3.19
C PHE A 213 -32.93 15.45 3.14
N GLU A 214 -32.08 15.55 4.16
CA GLU A 214 -31.21 16.71 4.37
C GLU A 214 -29.98 16.64 3.47
N ARG A 215 -29.35 15.47 3.39
CA ARG A 215 -28.16 15.24 2.57
C ARG A 215 -27.98 13.79 2.19
N ILE A 216 -27.13 13.57 1.19
CA ILE A 216 -26.61 12.26 0.83
C ILE A 216 -25.34 12.04 1.67
N SER A 217 -25.26 10.94 2.43
CA SER A 217 -24.10 10.65 3.26
C SER A 217 -23.10 9.70 2.60
N GLN A 218 -23.59 8.73 1.81
CA GLN A 218 -22.76 7.79 1.07
C GLN A 218 -23.44 7.34 -0.23
N ALA A 219 -22.65 7.01 -1.26
CA ALA A 219 -23.12 6.43 -2.51
C ALA A 219 -22.25 5.22 -2.89
N ASP A 220 -22.85 4.02 -2.83
CA ASP A 220 -22.22 2.75 -3.16
C ASP A 220 -22.64 2.26 -4.55
N SER A 221 -22.20 1.07 -4.99
CA SER A 221 -22.52 0.57 -6.33
C SER A 221 -24.02 0.29 -6.54
N ASP A 222 -24.71 -0.15 -5.48
CA ASP A 222 -26.07 -0.71 -5.59
C ASP A 222 -27.14 0.16 -4.92
N PHE A 223 -26.74 1.05 -4.00
CA PHE A 223 -27.64 1.88 -3.21
C PHE A 223 -27.01 3.22 -2.82
N VAL A 224 -27.87 4.17 -2.47
CA VAL A 224 -27.50 5.45 -1.85
C VAL A 224 -27.93 5.47 -0.40
N VAL A 225 -27.10 6.08 0.44
CA VAL A 225 -27.38 6.32 1.85
C VAL A 225 -27.74 7.80 2.03
N ILE A 226 -28.94 8.05 2.52
CA ILE A 226 -29.46 9.40 2.77
C ILE A 226 -29.71 9.62 4.26
N GLU A 227 -29.56 10.86 4.71
CA GLU A 227 -29.90 11.28 6.06
C GLU A 227 -31.21 12.08 6.04
N THR A 228 -32.20 11.62 6.78
CA THR A 228 -33.49 12.30 6.94
C THR A 228 -33.76 12.59 8.41
N ILE A 229 -34.68 13.52 8.68
CA ILE A 229 -35.14 13.86 10.02
C ILE A 229 -36.50 13.19 10.20
N ASN A 230 -36.61 12.31 11.19
CA ASN A 230 -37.87 11.65 11.47
C ASN A 230 -38.89 12.62 12.10
N SER A 231 -40.13 12.17 12.31
CA SER A 231 -41.18 12.98 12.96
C SER A 231 -40.84 13.41 14.40
N THR A 232 -39.87 12.76 15.05
CA THR A 232 -39.39 13.12 16.40
C THR A 232 -38.24 14.13 16.38
N GLY A 233 -37.83 14.61 15.20
CA GLY A 233 -36.68 15.52 15.06
C GLY A 233 -35.32 14.83 15.15
N LYS A 234 -35.28 13.49 15.26
CA LYS A 234 -34.03 12.72 15.30
C LYS A 234 -33.56 12.40 13.89
N GLN A 235 -32.26 12.55 13.68
CA GLN A 235 -31.59 12.17 12.44
C GLN A 235 -31.62 10.64 12.30
N GLN A 236 -31.98 10.16 11.12
CA GLN A 236 -31.99 8.75 10.77
C GLN A 236 -31.40 8.54 9.38
N THR A 237 -30.76 7.40 9.19
CA THR A 237 -30.07 7.06 7.95
C THR A 237 -30.85 5.97 7.21
N LEU A 238 -31.11 6.18 5.92
CA LEU A 238 -31.85 5.23 5.08
C LEU A 238 -30.99 4.79 3.89
N ARG A 239 -31.00 3.47 3.62
CA ARG A 239 -30.35 2.89 2.44
C ARG A 239 -31.39 2.64 1.35
N ILE A 240 -31.25 3.32 0.22
CA ILE A 240 -32.20 3.27 -0.89
C ILE A 240 -31.53 2.64 -2.12
N PRO A 241 -31.97 1.44 -2.54
CA PRO A 241 -31.49 0.84 -3.78
C PRO A 241 -31.82 1.70 -5.00
N TYR A 242 -30.88 1.84 -5.94
CA TYR A 242 -31.09 2.64 -7.14
C TYR A 242 -32.33 2.28 -7.97
N PRO A 243 -32.68 0.98 -8.17
CA PRO A 243 -33.86 0.59 -8.93
C PRO A 243 -35.18 1.10 -8.37
N LYS A 244 -35.22 1.52 -7.10
CA LYS A 244 -36.43 2.02 -6.44
C LYS A 244 -36.64 3.53 -6.59
N ILE A 245 -35.66 4.24 -7.16
CA ILE A 245 -35.67 5.70 -7.25
C ILE A 245 -36.36 6.13 -8.54
N ASP A 246 -37.50 6.81 -8.40
CA ASP A 246 -38.26 7.32 -9.52
C ASP A 246 -37.78 8.70 -9.96
N SER A 247 -37.53 9.60 -9.00
CA SER A 247 -37.00 10.94 -9.26
C SER A 247 -36.25 11.54 -8.07
N VAL A 248 -35.32 12.46 -8.35
CA VAL A 248 -34.59 13.24 -7.34
C VAL A 248 -34.53 14.71 -7.79
N LYS A 249 -34.83 15.63 -6.88
CA LYS A 249 -34.67 17.09 -7.08
C LYS A 249 -34.12 17.75 -5.82
N GLU A 250 -33.26 18.74 -6.00
CA GLU A 250 -32.81 19.65 -4.94
C GLU A 250 -33.92 20.68 -4.66
N ILE A 251 -34.11 21.07 -3.40
CA ILE A 251 -35.18 21.99 -2.95
C ILE A 251 -34.58 23.29 -2.46
#